data_AF-A0A0F2R8I8-F1
#
_entry.id   AF-A0A0F2R8I8-F1
#
_cell.length_a   1.000
_cell.length_b   1.000
_cell.length_c   1.000
_cell.angle_alpha   90.00
_cell.angle_beta   90.00
_cell.angle_gamma   90.00
#
_symmetry.space_group_name_H-M   'P 1'
#
loop_
_entity.id
_entity.type
_entity.pdbx_description
1 polymer ?
#
loop_
_entity_poly.entity_id
_entity_poly.type
_entity_poly.pdbx_seq_one_letter_code
_entity_poly.pdbx_strand_id
1 'polypeptide(L)'
;MEACLYETIDRERVQCNLCHHRCGIKPGGRGICQVRRNDQGTLTTLVYGQLIAQHVDPIEKKPMFHFMPGSRSYSIATVGCNFRCSFCQNADIAQMPRDREGLVMGAACTPEAVVDNAQRQRCQSIAYTYTEPTVYFEFAMETAKIAAARGIKNIFVTNGYMTADALDMAASWLDGANVDLKAFNDDFYKKQCGARLEPVKSSLRKMKALGILVEVTTLIIPGLNDEPQELRDLAAFLVNDIGPETPWHISRFHPTYRLVDRPVTPTDTLHRARDIGHQAGLRYVYVGNVPGEDGENTSCHACGAFLIERWGFTIQRNRVTSDNRCPDCGVPVYGIKMGKRT
;
A
#
# COMPACT_ATOMS: atom_id res chain seq x y z
N MET A 1 -11.80 0.92 21.94
CA MET A 1 -12.40 -0.12 21.09
C MET A 1 -11.61 -1.40 21.27
N GLU A 2 -12.28 -2.53 21.48
CA GLU A 2 -11.63 -3.85 21.49
C GLU A 2 -11.10 -4.19 20.10
N ALA A 3 -9.90 -4.78 20.04
CA ALA A 3 -9.26 -5.19 18.79
C ALA A 3 -9.82 -6.52 18.29
N CYS A 4 -9.84 -6.71 16.97
CA CYS A 4 -10.06 -8.03 16.39
C CYS A 4 -8.76 -8.84 16.32
N LEU A 5 -8.90 -10.13 16.01
CA LEU A 5 -7.80 -11.06 15.73
C LEU A 5 -6.75 -11.09 16.83
N TYR A 6 -7.16 -11.50 18.03
CA TYR A 6 -6.25 -11.84 19.11
C TYR A 6 -6.78 -13.02 19.91
N GLU A 7 -5.89 -13.67 20.65
CA GLU A 7 -6.24 -14.74 21.58
C GLU A 7 -5.53 -14.52 22.91
N THR A 8 -6.15 -14.99 23.99
CA THR A 8 -5.53 -14.97 25.32
C THR A 8 -4.62 -16.19 25.45
N ILE A 9 -3.33 -15.96 25.72
CA ILE A 9 -2.32 -17.04 25.82
C ILE A 9 -2.28 -17.60 27.25
N ASP A 10 -2.21 -16.71 28.24
CA ASP A 10 -2.26 -17.02 29.66
C ASP A 10 -3.01 -15.89 30.38
N ARG A 11 -3.38 -16.12 31.66
CA ARG A 11 -4.34 -15.35 32.50
C ARG A 11 -4.67 -13.92 32.05
N GLU A 12 -3.67 -13.11 31.69
CA GLU A 12 -3.87 -11.74 31.20
C GLU A 12 -2.99 -11.36 29.99
N ARG A 13 -2.16 -12.26 29.43
CA ARG A 13 -1.34 -11.99 28.23
C ARG A 13 -2.10 -12.34 26.95
N VAL A 14 -2.01 -11.47 25.95
CA VAL A 14 -2.68 -11.66 24.64
C VAL A 14 -1.68 -11.82 23.51
N GLN A 15 -2.02 -12.63 22.50
CA GLN A 15 -1.32 -12.68 21.21
C GLN A 15 -2.14 -11.95 20.16
N CYS A 16 -1.61 -10.85 19.64
CA CYS A 16 -2.22 -10.15 18.51
C CYS A 16 -1.89 -10.87 17.20
N ASN A 17 -2.89 -11.36 16.49
CA ASN A 17 -2.78 -12.12 15.25
C ASN A 17 -3.10 -11.29 13.98
N LEU A 18 -3.15 -9.96 14.10
CA LEU A 18 -3.51 -9.05 13.01
C LEU A 18 -2.44 -8.92 11.91
N CYS A 19 -1.16 -9.02 12.29
CA CYS A 19 -0.03 -8.95 11.36
C CYS A 19 1.02 -10.01 11.71
N HIS A 20 1.94 -10.26 10.78
CA HIS A 20 2.94 -11.33 10.91
C HIS A 20 3.96 -11.15 12.04
N HIS A 21 3.92 -10.06 12.80
CA HIS A 21 4.68 -9.95 14.05
C HIS A 21 4.14 -10.84 15.17
N ARG A 22 2.85 -11.21 15.13
CA ARG A 22 2.19 -12.04 16.15
C ARG A 22 2.56 -11.65 17.59
N CYS A 23 2.43 -10.36 17.91
CA CYS A 23 2.97 -9.81 19.16
C CYS A 23 2.30 -10.47 20.38
N GLY A 24 3.09 -11.08 21.27
CA GLY A 24 2.68 -11.41 22.63
C GLY A 24 2.78 -10.19 23.54
N ILE A 25 1.66 -9.68 24.04
CA ILE A 25 1.55 -8.41 24.75
C ILE A 25 1.13 -8.68 26.19
N LYS A 26 1.99 -8.33 27.15
CA LYS A 26 1.71 -8.42 28.60
C LYS A 26 0.68 -7.36 29.03
N PRO A 27 -0.02 -7.55 30.16
CA PRO A 27 -0.92 -6.54 30.72
C PRO A 27 -0.27 -5.15 30.82
N GLY A 28 -0.98 -4.10 30.41
CA GLY A 28 -0.49 -2.73 30.34
C GLY A 28 0.52 -2.47 29.21
N GLY A 29 1.00 -3.51 28.54
CA GLY A 29 1.95 -3.43 27.44
C GLY A 29 1.31 -3.03 26.11
N ARG A 30 2.16 -2.67 25.15
CA ARG A 30 1.78 -2.37 23.77
C ARG A 30 2.48 -3.28 22.76
N GLY A 31 1.81 -3.57 21.66
CA GLY A 31 2.40 -4.26 20.51
C GLY A 31 3.47 -3.42 19.82
N ILE A 32 4.20 -4.01 18.86
CA ILE A 32 5.31 -3.33 18.20
C ILE A 32 4.89 -2.03 17.49
N CYS A 33 3.64 -1.96 17.00
CA CYS A 33 3.05 -0.79 16.37
C CYS A 33 2.70 0.35 17.34
N GLN A 34 2.84 0.14 18.65
CA GLN A 34 2.59 1.11 19.72
C GLN A 34 1.15 1.65 19.85
N VAL A 35 0.21 1.09 19.09
CA VAL A 35 -1.21 1.49 19.07
C VAL A 35 -2.17 0.37 19.44
N ARG A 36 -1.65 -0.82 19.71
CA ARG A 36 -2.39 -1.97 20.25
C ARG A 36 -1.96 -2.18 21.68
N ARG A 37 -2.86 -2.04 22.65
CA ARG A 37 -2.56 -2.13 24.08
C ARG A 37 -3.33 -3.29 24.71
N ASN A 38 -2.71 -4.01 25.61
CA ASN A 38 -3.40 -5.03 26.39
C ASN A 38 -3.94 -4.42 27.70
N ASP A 39 -5.26 -4.27 27.78
CA ASP A 39 -5.99 -3.78 28.95
C ASP A 39 -6.50 -4.98 29.75
N GLN A 40 -5.65 -5.53 30.61
CA GLN A 40 -5.96 -6.64 31.54
C GLN A 40 -6.58 -7.88 30.87
N GLY A 41 -5.98 -8.34 29.77
CA GLY A 41 -6.44 -9.51 29.01
C GLY A 41 -7.30 -9.19 27.80
N THR A 42 -7.72 -7.93 27.63
CA THR A 42 -8.42 -7.46 26.43
C THR A 42 -7.48 -6.63 25.56
N LEU A 43 -7.26 -7.06 24.32
CA LEU A 43 -6.49 -6.25 23.38
C LEU A 43 -7.37 -5.09 22.88
N THR A 44 -6.91 -3.85 23.03
CA THR A 44 -7.60 -2.65 22.57
C THR A 44 -6.76 -1.89 21.55
N THR A 45 -7.43 -1.16 20.66
CA THR A 45 -6.79 -0.19 19.76
C THR A 45 -6.91 1.21 20.33
N LEU A 46 -5.78 1.94 20.32
CA LEU A 46 -5.68 3.33 20.79
C LEU A 46 -6.04 4.35 19.70
N VAL A 47 -6.21 3.89 18.45
CA VAL A 47 -6.31 4.77 17.27
C VAL A 47 -7.63 4.65 16.53
N TYR A 48 -8.61 3.92 17.07
CA TYR A 48 -9.94 3.85 16.47
C TYR A 48 -10.56 5.26 16.41
N GLY A 49 -10.87 5.73 15.20
CA GLY A 49 -11.43 7.07 14.97
C GLY A 49 -10.51 8.24 15.28
N GLN A 50 -9.20 8.01 15.45
CA GLN A 50 -8.21 9.06 15.74
C GLN A 50 -7.40 9.39 14.47
N LEU A 51 -8.01 10.16 13.56
CA LEU A 51 -7.39 10.46 12.27
C LEU A 51 -6.34 11.57 12.41
N ILE A 52 -5.10 11.27 12.03
CA ILE A 52 -3.99 12.23 12.03
C ILE A 52 -3.84 12.95 10.67
N ALA A 53 -4.36 12.35 9.60
CA ALA A 53 -4.34 12.91 8.25
C ALA A 53 -5.63 12.60 7.50
N GLN A 54 -6.13 13.58 6.75
CA GLN A 54 -7.33 13.50 5.90
C GLN A 54 -7.11 14.38 4.66
N HIS A 55 -7.04 13.79 3.47
CA HIS A 55 -6.76 14.51 2.22
C HIS A 55 -7.57 13.97 1.05
N VAL A 56 -7.93 14.83 0.10
CA VAL A 56 -8.42 14.39 -1.22
C VAL A 56 -7.21 14.31 -2.14
N ASP A 57 -6.85 13.11 -2.56
CA ASP A 57 -5.69 12.89 -3.43
C ASP A 57 -6.13 12.26 -4.77
N PRO A 58 -5.41 12.51 -5.87
CA PRO A 58 -5.56 11.72 -7.09
C PRO A 58 -5.12 10.27 -6.83
N ILE A 59 -5.77 9.32 -7.51
CA ILE A 59 -5.45 7.90 -7.38
C ILE A 59 -4.00 7.57 -7.79
N GLU A 60 -3.46 8.35 -8.74
CA GLU A 60 -2.08 8.28 -9.20
C GLU A 60 -1.07 8.53 -8.07
N LYS A 61 -1.42 9.32 -7.05
CA LYS A 61 -0.56 9.55 -5.88
C LYS A 61 -0.52 8.34 -4.92
N LYS A 62 -1.45 7.38 -5.05
CA LYS A 62 -1.50 6.13 -4.25
C LYS A 62 -0.76 4.95 -4.90
N PRO A 63 0.15 5.26 -5.83
CA PRO A 63 0.50 4.46 -7.02
C PRO A 63 -0.49 3.34 -7.39
N MET A 64 -1.76 3.69 -7.63
CA MET A 64 -2.78 2.74 -8.10
C MET A 64 -3.16 3.07 -9.55
N PHE A 65 -2.24 2.81 -10.50
CA PHE A 65 -2.39 3.22 -11.90
C PHE A 65 -3.39 2.37 -12.68
N HIS A 66 -3.70 1.18 -12.17
CA HIS A 66 -4.64 0.22 -12.75
C HIS A 66 -5.96 0.17 -11.98
N PHE A 67 -6.32 1.25 -11.29
CA PHE A 67 -7.53 1.35 -10.49
C PHE A 67 -8.18 2.72 -10.66
N MET A 68 -9.27 2.79 -11.41
CA MET A 68 -10.02 4.02 -11.69
C MET A 68 -9.11 5.23 -12.05
N PRO A 69 -8.26 5.15 -13.10
CA PRO A 69 -7.29 6.20 -13.43
C PRO A 69 -7.95 7.58 -13.60
N GLY A 70 -7.36 8.60 -13.00
CA GLY A 70 -7.83 9.99 -12.99
C GLY A 70 -8.94 10.27 -11.97
N SER A 71 -9.31 9.29 -11.14
CA SER A 71 -10.25 9.48 -10.05
C SER A 71 -9.60 10.10 -8.81
N ARG A 72 -10.45 10.56 -7.88
CA ARG A 72 -10.02 11.05 -6.57
C ARG A 72 -10.30 10.01 -5.49
N SER A 73 -9.39 9.93 -4.53
CA SER A 73 -9.46 9.07 -3.35
C SER A 73 -9.42 9.89 -2.07
N TYR A 74 -10.35 9.62 -1.15
CA TYR A 74 -10.34 10.21 0.17
C TYR A 74 -9.37 9.46 1.06
N SER A 75 -8.27 10.11 1.41
CA SER A 75 -7.11 9.49 2.02
C SER A 75 -7.06 9.74 3.50
N ILE A 76 -6.99 8.68 4.29
CA ILE A 76 -7.00 8.75 5.74
C ILE A 76 -5.86 7.94 6.36
N ALA A 77 -5.41 8.40 7.52
CA ALA A 77 -4.43 7.69 8.33
C ALA A 77 -4.64 7.95 9.83
N THR A 78 -4.19 7.01 10.63
CA THR A 78 -3.93 7.20 12.06
C THR A 78 -2.43 7.09 12.32
N VAL A 79 -1.99 7.38 13.55
CA VAL A 79 -0.58 7.22 13.91
C VAL A 79 -0.20 5.75 14.08
N GLY A 80 1.10 5.47 13.99
CA GLY A 80 1.67 4.15 14.25
C GLY A 80 1.84 3.29 13.01
N CYS A 81 2.81 2.38 13.07
CA CYS A 81 3.15 1.47 12.00
C CYS A 81 3.78 0.21 12.60
N ASN A 82 3.48 -0.96 12.04
CA ASN A 82 4.10 -2.21 12.49
C ASN A 82 5.54 -2.37 11.98
N PHE A 83 5.98 -1.59 10.98
CA PHE A 83 7.38 -1.50 10.54
C PHE A 83 8.13 -0.34 11.22
N ARG A 84 9.46 -0.37 11.11
CA ARG A 84 10.41 0.63 11.63
C ARG A 84 11.35 1.16 10.55
N CYS A 85 10.82 1.37 9.33
CA CYS A 85 11.58 1.81 8.16
C CYS A 85 12.46 3.03 8.47
N SER A 86 13.79 2.89 8.39
CA SER A 86 14.78 3.97 8.57
C SER A 86 14.63 5.12 7.55
N PHE A 87 13.99 4.83 6.41
CA PHE A 87 13.74 5.73 5.28
C PHE A 87 12.27 6.18 5.17
N CYS A 88 11.46 6.04 6.23
CA CYS A 88 10.03 6.36 6.18
C CYS A 88 9.78 7.85 5.86
N GLN A 89 9.11 8.13 4.74
CA GLN A 89 8.76 9.50 4.33
C GLN A 89 7.67 10.16 5.20
N ASN A 90 6.86 9.35 5.90
CA ASN A 90 5.81 9.80 6.83
C ASN A 90 6.17 9.44 8.28
N ALA A 91 7.46 9.45 8.63
CA ALA A 91 7.92 9.01 9.96
C ALA A 91 7.31 9.83 11.10
N ASP A 92 7.03 11.10 10.85
CA ASP A 92 6.40 12.05 11.76
C ASP A 92 5.01 11.62 12.25
N ILE A 93 4.30 10.77 11.50
CA ILE A 93 3.02 10.16 11.92
C ILE A 93 3.10 8.63 12.07
N ALA A 94 3.88 7.94 11.22
CA ALA A 94 4.01 6.48 11.25
C ALA A 94 4.85 5.99 12.44
N GLN A 95 5.92 6.73 12.79
CA GLN A 95 6.81 6.40 13.90
C GLN A 95 6.54 7.27 15.14
N MET A 96 5.60 8.23 15.08
CA MET A 96 5.26 9.11 16.22
C MET A 96 5.13 8.38 17.56
N PRO A 97 4.31 7.31 17.69
CA PRO A 97 4.14 6.68 18.98
C PRO A 97 5.42 5.98 19.47
N ARG A 98 6.35 5.64 18.57
CA ARG A 98 7.65 5.07 18.93
C ARG A 98 8.63 6.15 19.34
N ASP A 99 8.68 7.23 18.57
CA ASP A 99 9.70 8.27 18.69
C ASP A 99 9.33 9.33 19.75
N ARG A 100 8.07 9.33 20.20
CA ARG A 100 7.54 10.26 21.21
C ARG A 100 6.81 9.52 22.34
N GLU A 101 7.46 8.49 22.89
CA GLU A 101 7.06 7.83 24.15
C GLU A 101 5.59 7.38 24.22
N GLY A 102 5.07 6.80 23.14
CA GLY A 102 3.71 6.29 23.07
C GLY A 102 2.64 7.35 22.81
N LEU A 103 3.02 8.57 22.39
CA LEU A 103 2.09 9.63 22.00
C LEU A 103 1.14 9.14 20.90
N VAL A 104 -0.15 9.34 21.12
CA VAL A 104 -1.20 9.08 20.14
C VAL A 104 -1.95 10.38 19.87
N MET A 105 -1.78 10.92 18.67
CA MET A 105 -2.48 12.11 18.20
C MET A 105 -3.50 11.73 17.13
N GLY A 106 -4.56 12.53 17.03
CA GLY A 106 -5.57 12.43 15.99
C GLY A 106 -6.77 13.30 16.32
N ALA A 107 -7.55 13.61 15.29
CA ALA A 107 -8.87 14.21 15.45
C ALA A 107 -9.91 13.10 15.44
N ALA A 108 -10.88 13.19 16.37
CA ALA A 108 -12.01 12.27 16.41
C ALA A 108 -12.81 12.33 15.10
N CYS A 109 -13.02 11.17 14.47
CA CYS A 109 -13.82 11.03 13.27
C CYS A 109 -14.50 9.66 13.27
N THR A 110 -15.79 9.61 12.92
CA THR A 110 -16.52 8.35 12.81
C THR A 110 -16.36 7.75 11.42
N PRO A 111 -16.55 6.42 11.26
CA PRO A 111 -16.58 5.78 9.95
C PRO A 111 -17.58 6.45 8.97
N GLU A 112 -18.78 6.80 9.44
CA GLU A 112 -19.81 7.47 8.63
C GLU A 112 -19.34 8.84 8.15
N ALA A 113 -18.71 9.63 9.03
CA ALA A 113 -18.22 10.96 8.69
C ALA A 113 -17.12 10.89 7.62
N VAL A 114 -16.25 9.88 7.65
CA VAL A 114 -15.27 9.63 6.58
C VAL A 114 -15.97 9.38 5.25
N VAL A 115 -16.99 8.53 5.23
CA VAL A 115 -17.71 8.20 3.99
C VAL A 115 -18.52 9.40 3.48
N ASP A 116 -19.19 10.14 4.36
CA ASP A 116 -19.90 11.38 4.04
C ASP A 116 -18.94 12.40 3.41
N ASN A 117 -17.75 12.55 3.99
CA ASN A 117 -16.70 13.42 3.45
C ASN A 117 -16.25 12.98 2.06
N ALA A 118 -16.00 11.68 1.87
CA ALA A 118 -15.60 11.12 0.58
C ALA A 118 -16.67 11.38 -0.51
N GLN A 119 -17.95 11.16 -0.21
CA GLN A 119 -19.06 11.43 -1.13
C GLN A 119 -19.18 12.90 -1.47
N ARG A 120 -19.14 13.77 -0.45
CA ARG A 120 -19.25 15.22 -0.60
C ARG A 120 -18.09 15.80 -1.42
N GLN A 121 -16.91 15.22 -1.31
CA GLN A 121 -15.74 15.52 -2.12
C GLN A 121 -15.72 14.80 -3.47
N ARG A 122 -16.76 14.03 -3.81
CA ARG A 122 -16.89 13.20 -5.04
C ARG A 122 -15.65 12.32 -5.28
N CYS A 123 -15.18 11.67 -4.22
CA CYS A 123 -14.15 10.64 -4.30
C CYS A 123 -14.80 9.31 -4.73
N GLN A 124 -14.13 8.57 -5.61
CA GLN A 124 -14.60 7.25 -6.04
C GLN A 124 -14.05 6.13 -5.17
N SER A 125 -13.03 6.44 -4.36
CA SER A 125 -12.44 5.52 -3.40
C SER A 125 -12.08 6.19 -2.08
N ILE A 126 -11.83 5.39 -1.05
CA ILE A 126 -11.15 5.75 0.20
C ILE A 126 -9.81 5.01 0.22
N ALA A 127 -8.72 5.76 0.45
CA ALA A 127 -7.38 5.23 0.61
C ALA A 127 -6.98 5.21 2.08
N TYR A 128 -6.73 4.03 2.62
CA TYR A 128 -6.14 3.85 3.94
C TYR A 128 -4.62 3.78 3.75
N THR A 129 -3.92 4.86 4.11
CA THR A 129 -2.57 5.17 3.59
C THR A 129 -1.73 5.98 4.59
N TYR A 130 -0.61 6.55 4.14
CA TYR A 130 0.39 7.32 4.87
C TYR A 130 1.17 6.57 5.96
N THR A 131 0.48 5.82 6.82
CA THR A 131 1.10 4.98 7.84
C THR A 131 0.99 3.50 7.47
N GLU A 132 0.32 2.67 8.26
CA GLU A 132 0.05 1.28 7.90
C GLU A 132 -1.41 0.93 8.24
N PRO A 133 -2.29 0.72 7.24
CA PRO A 133 -3.71 0.48 7.47
C PRO A 133 -4.01 -0.76 8.33
N THR A 134 -3.13 -1.75 8.33
CA THR A 134 -3.25 -2.92 9.21
C THR A 134 -3.31 -2.51 10.70
N VAL A 135 -2.67 -1.42 11.13
CA VAL A 135 -2.64 -1.09 12.57
C VAL A 135 -3.94 -0.48 13.08
N TYR A 136 -4.79 0.06 12.19
CA TYR A 136 -6.11 0.63 12.48
C TYR A 136 -7.24 -0.12 11.75
N PHE A 137 -7.06 -1.44 11.60
CA PHE A 137 -7.92 -2.34 10.82
C PHE A 137 -9.42 -2.28 11.14
N GLU A 138 -9.84 -2.17 12.40
CA GLU A 138 -11.25 -2.13 12.78
C GLU A 138 -11.94 -0.89 12.24
N PHE A 139 -11.28 0.27 12.39
CA PHE A 139 -11.77 1.53 11.85
C PHE A 139 -11.82 1.49 10.31
N ALA A 140 -10.78 0.90 9.68
CA ALA A 140 -10.76 0.72 8.23
C ALA A 140 -11.89 -0.20 7.74
N MET A 141 -12.11 -1.34 8.41
CA MET A 141 -13.16 -2.30 8.07
C MET A 141 -14.56 -1.69 8.18
N GLU A 142 -14.87 -0.99 9.27
CA GLU A 142 -16.19 -0.38 9.46
C GLU A 142 -16.43 0.74 8.44
N THR A 143 -15.43 1.59 8.22
CA THR A 143 -15.48 2.62 7.16
C THR A 143 -15.70 1.98 5.80
N ALA A 144 -14.96 0.91 5.49
CA ALA A 144 -15.00 0.25 4.20
C ALA A 144 -16.34 -0.41 3.90
N LYS A 145 -16.98 -1.03 4.90
CA LYS A 145 -18.32 -1.61 4.77
C LYS A 145 -19.35 -0.54 4.44
N ILE A 146 -19.31 0.62 5.12
CA ILE A 146 -20.21 1.74 4.84
C ILE A 146 -19.93 2.31 3.44
N ALA A 147 -18.65 2.49 3.09
CA ALA A 147 -18.24 3.00 1.78
C ALA A 147 -18.73 2.10 0.63
N ALA A 148 -18.57 0.78 0.77
CA ALA A 148 -19.00 -0.21 -0.21
C ALA A 148 -20.53 -0.17 -0.42
N ALA A 149 -21.31 -0.06 0.66
CA ALA A 149 -22.76 0.11 0.59
C ALA A 149 -23.20 1.38 -0.16
N ARG A 150 -22.31 2.38 -0.25
CA ARG A 150 -22.54 3.65 -0.97
C ARG A 150 -21.82 3.72 -2.32
N GLY A 151 -21.29 2.60 -2.80
CA GLY A 151 -20.62 2.52 -4.10
C GLY A 151 -19.23 3.16 -4.16
N ILE A 152 -18.62 3.48 -3.01
CA ILE A 152 -17.24 3.95 -2.91
C ILE A 152 -16.33 2.76 -2.69
N LYS A 153 -15.23 2.71 -3.45
CA LYS A 153 -14.24 1.63 -3.40
C LYS A 153 -13.22 1.82 -2.27
N ASN A 154 -12.61 0.75 -1.79
CA ASN A 154 -11.61 0.81 -0.72
C ASN A 154 -10.25 0.32 -1.19
N ILE A 155 -9.20 1.08 -0.90
CA ILE A 155 -7.83 0.70 -1.23
C ILE A 155 -6.88 0.86 -0.05
N PHE A 156 -5.93 -0.07 0.05
CA PHE A 156 -4.84 0.02 1.02
C PHE A 156 -3.56 0.45 0.32
N VAL A 157 -2.80 1.36 0.94
CA VAL A 157 -1.38 1.56 0.62
C VAL A 157 -0.63 1.06 1.84
N THR A 158 0.01 -0.10 1.71
CA THR A 158 0.42 -0.94 2.84
C THR A 158 1.80 -1.54 2.63
N ASN A 159 2.47 -1.87 3.72
CA ASN A 159 3.67 -2.70 3.71
C ASN A 159 3.40 -4.20 3.51
N GLY A 160 2.13 -4.62 3.45
CA GLY A 160 1.74 -5.99 3.13
C GLY A 160 2.10 -7.02 4.20
N TYR A 161 2.17 -6.64 5.48
CA TYR A 161 2.53 -7.56 6.56
C TYR A 161 1.34 -8.19 7.29
N MET A 162 0.16 -8.20 6.65
CA MET A 162 -1.08 -8.75 7.18
C MET A 162 -1.03 -10.29 7.26
N THR A 163 -1.65 -10.88 8.29
CA THR A 163 -1.83 -12.34 8.35
C THR A 163 -2.89 -12.80 7.35
N ALA A 164 -2.92 -14.10 7.06
CA ALA A 164 -3.97 -14.71 6.23
C ALA A 164 -5.37 -14.42 6.79
N ASP A 165 -5.57 -14.54 8.11
CA ASP A 165 -6.86 -14.27 8.76
C ASP A 165 -7.31 -12.80 8.58
N ALA A 166 -6.37 -11.86 8.69
CA ALA A 166 -6.65 -10.45 8.45
C ALA A 166 -7.04 -10.19 6.98
N LEU A 167 -6.39 -10.87 6.03
CA LEU A 167 -6.73 -10.80 4.61
C LEU A 167 -8.08 -11.44 4.30
N ASP A 168 -8.40 -12.58 4.93
CA ASP A 168 -9.70 -13.24 4.79
C ASP A 168 -10.84 -12.34 5.30
N MET A 169 -10.62 -11.65 6.43
CA MET A 169 -11.56 -10.62 6.90
C MET A 169 -11.66 -9.42 5.94
N ALA A 170 -10.56 -9.04 5.27
CA ALA A 170 -10.50 -7.91 4.36
C ALA A 170 -11.12 -8.18 2.98
N ALA A 171 -11.11 -9.43 2.53
CA ALA A 171 -11.52 -9.84 1.19
C ALA A 171 -12.91 -9.35 0.77
N SER A 172 -13.83 -9.20 1.73
CA SER A 172 -15.20 -8.78 1.46
C SER A 172 -15.39 -7.27 1.22
N TRP A 173 -14.39 -6.44 1.54
CA TRP A 173 -14.52 -4.98 1.47
C TRP A 173 -13.31 -4.25 0.90
N LEU A 174 -12.16 -4.91 0.71
CA LEU A 174 -10.95 -4.33 0.13
C LEU A 174 -10.91 -4.59 -1.38
N ASP A 175 -10.99 -3.54 -2.20
CA ASP A 175 -11.04 -3.68 -3.66
C ASP A 175 -9.64 -3.71 -4.29
N GLY A 176 -8.66 -3.06 -3.66
CA GLY A 176 -7.29 -3.04 -4.17
C GLY A 176 -6.26 -2.68 -3.11
N ALA A 177 -4.99 -3.01 -3.38
CA ALA A 177 -3.88 -2.66 -2.54
C ALA A 177 -2.65 -2.30 -3.37
N ASN A 178 -2.01 -1.17 -3.04
CA ASN A 178 -0.63 -0.94 -3.40
C ASN A 178 0.23 -1.47 -2.25
N VAL A 179 1.04 -2.49 -2.53
CA VAL A 179 1.87 -3.17 -1.54
C VAL A 179 3.33 -2.81 -1.74
N ASP A 180 3.96 -2.27 -0.69
CA ASP A 180 5.39 -1.98 -0.70
C ASP A 180 6.24 -3.26 -0.56
N LEU A 181 6.70 -3.81 -1.68
CA LEU A 181 7.78 -4.79 -1.69
C LEU A 181 9.11 -4.04 -1.68
N LYS A 182 9.55 -3.68 -0.47
CA LYS A 182 10.63 -2.71 -0.22
C LYS A 182 12.01 -3.19 -0.67
N ALA A 183 12.22 -4.50 -0.74
CA ALA A 183 13.44 -5.15 -1.20
C ALA A 183 13.13 -6.61 -1.55
N PHE A 184 14.07 -7.32 -2.17
CA PHE A 184 14.03 -8.78 -2.30
C PHE A 184 15.14 -9.47 -1.50
N ASN A 185 15.51 -8.82 -0.39
CA ASN A 185 16.56 -9.24 0.53
C ASN A 185 16.04 -9.21 1.98
N ASP A 186 16.04 -10.37 2.66
CA ASP A 186 15.54 -10.48 4.04
C ASP A 186 16.39 -9.69 5.05
N ASP A 187 17.68 -9.48 4.79
CA ASP A 187 18.54 -8.66 5.66
C ASP A 187 18.24 -7.17 5.54
N PHE A 188 17.81 -6.70 4.36
CA PHE A 188 17.25 -5.35 4.22
C PHE A 188 16.03 -5.19 5.14
N TYR A 189 15.09 -6.14 5.11
CA TYR A 189 13.90 -6.09 5.96
C TYR A 189 14.23 -6.08 7.45
N LYS A 190 15.18 -6.90 7.91
CA LYS A 190 15.60 -6.92 9.32
C LYS A 190 16.24 -5.59 9.72
N LYS A 191 17.21 -5.11 8.96
CA LYS A 191 18.04 -3.95 9.31
C LYS A 191 17.31 -2.62 9.12
N GLN A 192 16.60 -2.48 8.00
CA GLN A 192 15.98 -1.22 7.61
C GLN A 192 14.52 -1.13 8.05
N CYS A 193 13.77 -2.23 8.10
CA CYS A 193 12.33 -2.21 8.37
C CYS A 193 11.94 -2.82 9.72
N GLY A 194 12.81 -3.58 10.39
CA GLY A 194 12.47 -4.34 11.60
C GLY A 194 11.46 -5.47 11.33
N ALA A 195 11.46 -6.03 10.12
CA ALA A 195 10.50 -7.04 9.65
C ALA A 195 11.22 -8.16 8.86
N ARG A 196 10.46 -9.00 8.14
CA ARG A 196 10.96 -10.10 7.30
C ARG A 196 10.35 -10.04 5.91
N LEU A 197 11.05 -10.57 4.89
CA LEU A 197 10.57 -10.54 3.50
C LEU A 197 9.42 -11.53 3.24
N GLU A 198 9.58 -12.79 3.64
CA GLU A 198 8.63 -13.85 3.26
C GLU A 198 7.16 -13.60 3.67
N PRO A 199 6.86 -12.97 4.82
CA PRO A 199 5.49 -12.58 5.12
C PRO A 199 4.86 -11.61 4.11
N VAL A 200 5.63 -10.67 3.56
CA VAL A 200 5.13 -9.75 2.52
C VAL A 200 4.80 -10.51 1.24
N LYS A 201 5.68 -11.45 0.85
CA LYS A 201 5.43 -12.34 -0.31
C LYS A 201 4.19 -13.21 -0.09
N SER A 202 4.02 -13.76 1.11
CA SER A 202 2.81 -14.53 1.48
C SER A 202 1.54 -13.69 1.39
N SER A 203 1.57 -12.46 1.90
CA SER A 203 0.43 -11.52 1.82
C SER A 203 0.09 -11.18 0.37
N LEU A 204 1.08 -10.92 -0.49
CA LEU A 204 0.86 -10.66 -1.92
C LEU A 204 0.16 -11.83 -2.62
N ARG A 205 0.64 -13.06 -2.42
CA ARG A 205 0.00 -14.28 -2.99
C ARG A 205 -1.43 -14.42 -2.49
N LYS A 206 -1.66 -14.24 -1.19
CA LYS A 206 -3.00 -14.36 -0.59
C LYS A 206 -3.96 -13.26 -1.08
N MET A 207 -3.53 -12.01 -1.20
CA MET A 207 -4.34 -10.92 -1.77
C MET A 207 -4.80 -11.25 -3.19
N LYS A 208 -3.90 -11.74 -4.05
CA LYS A 208 -4.26 -12.16 -5.42
C LYS A 208 -5.23 -13.35 -5.42
N ALA A 209 -5.00 -14.34 -4.57
CA ALA A 209 -5.89 -15.49 -4.44
C ALA A 209 -7.31 -15.11 -3.98
N LEU A 210 -7.44 -14.02 -3.22
CA LEU A 210 -8.71 -13.46 -2.77
C LEU A 210 -9.37 -12.52 -3.80
N GLY A 211 -8.75 -12.28 -4.96
CA GLY A 211 -9.27 -11.40 -6.00
C GLY A 211 -9.11 -9.91 -5.70
N ILE A 212 -8.31 -9.54 -4.71
CA ILE A 212 -7.94 -8.14 -4.45
C ILE A 212 -7.01 -7.69 -5.57
N LEU A 213 -7.28 -6.53 -6.18
CA LEU A 213 -6.35 -5.97 -7.17
C LEU A 213 -5.06 -5.54 -6.47
N VAL A 214 -3.91 -6.03 -6.95
CA VAL A 214 -2.61 -5.72 -6.36
C VAL A 214 -1.73 -4.98 -7.36
N GLU A 215 -1.20 -3.85 -6.92
CA GLU A 215 -0.06 -3.16 -7.53
C GLU A 215 1.09 -3.18 -6.51
N VAL A 216 2.33 -3.25 -6.99
CA VAL A 216 3.51 -3.37 -6.12
C VAL A 216 4.38 -2.14 -6.27
N THR A 217 4.83 -1.57 -5.16
CA THR A 217 5.80 -0.47 -5.16
C THR A 217 7.13 -0.89 -4.54
N THR A 218 8.23 -0.49 -5.16
CA THR A 218 9.57 -0.62 -4.61
C THR A 218 10.27 0.74 -4.64
N LEU A 219 10.59 1.27 -3.46
CA LEU A 219 11.43 2.45 -3.32
C LEU A 219 12.90 2.02 -3.48
N ILE A 220 13.56 2.47 -4.54
CA ILE A 220 14.95 2.11 -4.82
C ILE A 220 15.88 3.03 -4.07
N ILE A 221 16.72 2.49 -3.20
CA ILE A 221 17.64 3.19 -2.31
C ILE A 221 19.09 2.83 -2.69
N PRO A 222 19.93 3.81 -3.07
CA PRO A 222 21.27 3.55 -3.57
C PRO A 222 22.14 2.74 -2.61
N GLY A 223 22.73 1.66 -3.12
CA GLY A 223 23.59 0.70 -2.42
C GLY A 223 22.90 -0.08 -1.30
N LEU A 224 21.58 -0.25 -1.34
CA LEU A 224 20.83 -1.09 -0.39
C LEU A 224 19.91 -2.13 -1.07
N ASN A 225 19.19 -1.74 -2.13
CA ASN A 225 18.26 -2.61 -2.87
C ASN A 225 18.21 -2.28 -4.37
N ASP A 226 19.25 -1.63 -4.89
CA ASP A 226 19.40 -1.21 -6.29
C ASP A 226 20.31 -2.13 -7.12
N GLU A 227 20.76 -3.23 -6.54
CA GLU A 227 21.57 -4.24 -7.22
C GLU A 227 20.76 -4.92 -8.34
N PRO A 228 21.28 -4.98 -9.59
CA PRO A 228 20.52 -5.53 -10.72
C PRO A 228 20.03 -6.96 -10.53
N GLN A 229 20.78 -7.78 -9.79
CA GLN A 229 20.36 -9.17 -9.53
C GLN A 229 19.16 -9.24 -8.58
N GLU A 230 19.15 -8.43 -7.52
CA GLU A 230 18.01 -8.37 -6.58
C GLU A 230 16.73 -7.93 -7.29
N LEU A 231 16.84 -6.95 -8.20
CA LEU A 231 15.71 -6.46 -9.01
C LEU A 231 15.19 -7.52 -9.99
N ARG A 232 16.09 -8.33 -10.57
CA ARG A 232 15.70 -9.48 -11.40
C ARG A 232 14.94 -10.52 -10.61
N ASP A 233 15.40 -10.84 -9.40
CA ASP A 233 14.75 -11.81 -8.53
C ASP A 233 13.37 -11.32 -8.07
N LEU A 234 13.24 -10.03 -7.75
CA LEU A 234 11.97 -9.37 -7.46
C LEU A 234 11.01 -9.45 -8.65
N ALA A 235 11.46 -9.04 -9.83
CA ALA A 235 10.62 -9.04 -11.04
C ALA A 235 10.20 -10.47 -11.43
N ALA A 236 11.09 -11.45 -11.30
CA ALA A 236 10.78 -12.86 -11.52
C ALA A 236 9.71 -13.36 -10.54
N PHE A 237 9.78 -12.99 -9.26
CA PHE A 237 8.73 -13.31 -8.29
C PHE A 237 7.40 -12.68 -8.68
N LEU A 238 7.37 -11.42 -9.11
CA LEU A 238 6.13 -10.78 -9.56
C LEU A 238 5.54 -11.51 -10.77
N VAL A 239 6.34 -11.90 -11.75
CA VAL A 239 5.86 -12.64 -12.93
C VAL A 239 5.35 -14.04 -12.56
N ASN A 240 6.11 -14.79 -11.76
CA ASN A 240 5.87 -16.21 -11.52
C ASN A 240 4.81 -16.47 -10.44
N ASP A 241 4.82 -15.69 -9.35
CA ASP A 241 3.97 -15.94 -8.19
C ASP A 241 2.72 -15.04 -8.16
N ILE A 242 2.81 -13.83 -8.73
CA ILE A 242 1.76 -12.82 -8.63
C ILE A 242 1.03 -12.67 -9.97
N GLY A 243 1.75 -12.64 -11.09
CA GLY A 243 1.23 -12.57 -12.45
C GLY A 243 1.89 -11.45 -13.28
N PRO A 244 2.18 -11.68 -14.57
CA PRO A 244 2.87 -10.71 -15.43
C PRO A 244 2.07 -9.42 -15.66
N GLU A 245 0.77 -9.43 -15.40
CA GLU A 245 -0.10 -8.25 -15.47
C GLU A 245 -0.04 -7.35 -14.24
N THR A 246 0.59 -7.77 -13.13
CA THR A 246 0.70 -6.95 -11.93
C THR A 246 1.61 -5.74 -12.18
N PRO A 247 1.09 -4.51 -12.01
CA PRO A 247 1.91 -3.30 -12.11
C PRO A 247 3.02 -3.27 -11.07
N TRP A 248 4.23 -2.97 -11.52
CA TRP A 248 5.36 -2.67 -10.65
C TRP A 248 5.76 -1.20 -10.76
N HIS A 249 5.68 -0.50 -9.62
CA HIS A 249 6.03 0.90 -9.48
C HIS A 249 7.41 1.03 -8.85
N ILE A 250 8.30 1.68 -9.58
CA ILE A 250 9.66 1.96 -9.15
C ILE A 250 9.67 3.40 -8.65
N SER A 251 9.89 3.58 -7.35
CA SER A 251 9.86 4.89 -6.71
C SER A 251 11.26 5.38 -6.39
N ARG A 252 11.48 6.68 -6.62
CA ARG A 252 12.74 7.37 -6.36
C ARG A 252 12.90 7.71 -4.87
N PHE A 253 14.00 7.29 -4.27
CA PHE A 253 14.37 7.69 -2.91
C PHE A 253 14.99 9.08 -2.87
N HIS A 254 14.73 9.77 -1.76
CA HIS A 254 15.51 10.92 -1.30
C HIS A 254 15.86 10.71 0.18
N PRO A 255 17.03 11.19 0.65
CA PRO A 255 17.38 11.10 2.06
C PRO A 255 16.30 11.70 2.96
N THR A 256 15.92 10.94 3.99
CA THR A 256 14.83 11.29 4.90
C THR A 256 14.89 10.47 6.19
N TYR A 257 14.18 10.94 7.22
CA TYR A 257 14.08 10.33 8.54
C TYR A 257 15.43 9.98 9.18
N ARG A 258 15.84 8.71 9.19
CA ARG A 258 17.12 8.25 9.76
C ARG A 258 18.13 7.86 8.69
N LEU A 259 17.70 7.72 7.44
CA LEU A 259 18.54 7.33 6.32
C LEU A 259 18.88 8.58 5.49
N VAL A 260 19.84 9.35 6.00
CA VAL A 260 20.28 10.63 5.42
C VAL A 260 21.69 10.59 4.83
N ASP A 261 22.36 9.43 4.94
CA ASP A 261 23.73 9.17 4.50
C ASP A 261 23.81 8.65 3.04
N ARG A 262 22.68 8.58 2.34
CA ARG A 262 22.58 8.10 0.96
C ARG A 262 22.07 9.21 0.03
N PRO A 263 22.55 9.29 -1.22
CA PRO A 263 22.08 10.28 -2.17
C PRO A 263 20.65 9.96 -2.63
N VAL A 264 20.01 10.96 -3.28
CA VAL A 264 18.80 10.74 -4.08
C VAL A 264 19.11 9.70 -5.16
N THR A 265 18.18 8.77 -5.42
CA THR A 265 18.39 7.73 -6.44
C THR A 265 18.60 8.35 -7.82
N PRO A 266 19.67 8.00 -8.54
CA PRO A 266 19.84 8.41 -9.94
C PRO A 266 18.70 7.90 -10.81
N THR A 267 18.27 8.70 -11.79
CA THR A 267 17.22 8.32 -12.75
C THR A 267 17.59 7.08 -13.56
N ASP A 268 18.86 6.96 -13.95
CA ASP A 268 19.38 5.79 -14.68
C ASP A 268 19.17 4.48 -13.91
N THR A 269 19.23 4.52 -12.58
CA THR A 269 18.95 3.34 -11.74
C THR A 269 17.48 2.94 -11.84
N LEU A 270 16.56 3.90 -11.91
CA LEU A 270 15.13 3.65 -12.06
C LEU A 270 14.81 3.09 -13.45
N HIS A 271 15.41 3.65 -14.51
CA HIS A 271 15.26 3.15 -15.89
C HIS A 271 15.78 1.73 -16.02
N ARG A 272 16.95 1.43 -15.44
CA ARG A 272 17.50 0.07 -15.41
C ARG A 272 16.57 -0.92 -14.71
N ALA A 273 15.98 -0.53 -13.59
CA ALA A 273 14.99 -1.35 -12.89
C ALA A 273 13.73 -1.58 -13.74
N ARG A 274 13.29 -0.55 -14.49
CA ARG A 274 12.16 -0.65 -15.42
C ARG A 274 12.44 -1.66 -16.53
N ASP A 275 13.62 -1.56 -17.15
CA ASP A 275 14.06 -2.47 -18.20
C ASP A 275 14.14 -3.91 -17.70
N ILE A 276 14.70 -4.12 -16.50
CA ILE A 276 14.74 -5.43 -15.84
C ILE A 276 13.32 -6.01 -15.67
N GLY A 277 12.37 -5.19 -15.20
CA GLY A 277 10.98 -5.62 -15.04
C GLY A 277 10.35 -6.08 -16.36
N HIS A 278 10.53 -5.30 -17.43
CA HIS A 278 10.04 -5.68 -18.76
C HIS A 278 10.74 -6.92 -19.33
N GLN A 279 12.06 -7.02 -19.17
CA GLN A 279 12.85 -8.19 -19.60
C GLN A 279 12.43 -9.47 -18.87
N ALA A 280 12.03 -9.37 -17.60
CA ALA A 280 11.50 -10.50 -16.84
C ALA A 280 10.10 -10.95 -17.32
N GLY A 281 9.38 -10.10 -18.06
CA GLY A 281 8.06 -10.40 -18.61
C GLY A 281 6.91 -9.62 -17.97
N LEU A 282 7.17 -8.61 -17.14
CA LEU A 282 6.12 -7.72 -16.63
C LEU A 282 5.57 -6.86 -17.78
N ARG A 283 4.24 -6.81 -17.85
CA ARG A 283 3.50 -6.03 -18.85
C ARG A 283 3.51 -4.54 -18.54
N TYR A 284 3.59 -4.18 -17.26
CA TYR A 284 3.47 -2.81 -16.78
C TYR A 284 4.53 -2.52 -15.71
N VAL A 285 5.47 -1.64 -16.05
CA VAL A 285 6.49 -1.17 -15.13
C VAL A 285 6.58 0.35 -15.22
N TYR A 286 6.36 1.01 -14.09
CA TYR A 286 6.24 2.45 -13.97
C TYR A 286 7.42 3.03 -13.19
N VAL A 287 7.84 4.23 -13.58
CA VAL A 287 8.84 5.02 -12.85
C VAL A 287 8.12 6.22 -12.27
N GLY A 288 8.12 6.34 -10.94
CA GLY A 288 7.48 7.42 -10.20
C GLY A 288 8.47 8.40 -9.58
N ASN A 289 7.96 9.55 -9.12
CA ASN A 289 8.75 10.64 -8.53
C ASN A 289 9.82 11.24 -9.49
N VAL A 290 9.57 11.13 -10.79
CA VAL A 290 10.34 11.81 -11.85
C VAL A 290 9.35 12.40 -12.86
N PRO A 291 8.68 13.51 -12.53
CA PRO A 291 7.62 14.07 -13.38
C PRO A 291 8.15 14.46 -14.76
N GLY A 292 7.39 14.14 -15.80
CA GLY A 292 7.67 14.55 -17.18
C GLY A 292 8.51 13.56 -17.99
N GLU A 293 8.80 12.38 -17.45
CA GLU A 293 9.36 11.26 -18.21
C GLU A 293 8.27 10.25 -18.63
N ASP A 294 8.51 9.52 -19.73
CA ASP A 294 7.57 8.51 -20.27
C ASP A 294 7.33 7.30 -19.34
N GLY A 295 7.97 7.26 -18.17
CA GLY A 295 7.86 6.19 -17.19
C GLY A 295 6.50 6.09 -16.49
N GLU A 296 5.65 7.12 -16.59
CA GLU A 296 4.33 7.16 -15.91
C GLU A 296 3.17 6.72 -16.83
N ASN A 297 3.43 6.56 -18.13
CA ASN A 297 2.43 6.28 -19.15
C ASN A 297 2.09 4.79 -19.24
N THR A 298 0.81 4.46 -19.48
CA THR A 298 0.38 3.08 -19.73
C THR A 298 0.32 2.83 -21.23
N SER A 299 1.08 1.84 -21.70
CA SER A 299 1.02 1.33 -23.07
C SER A 299 0.35 -0.04 -23.13
N CYS A 300 -0.22 -0.38 -24.28
CA CYS A 300 -0.81 -1.69 -24.53
C CYS A 300 0.27 -2.76 -24.54
N HIS A 301 0.11 -3.79 -23.71
CA HIS A 301 1.09 -4.86 -23.59
C HIS A 301 1.19 -5.78 -24.82
N ALA A 302 0.26 -5.66 -25.78
CA ALA A 302 0.23 -6.49 -26.98
C ALA A 302 0.69 -5.72 -28.24
N CYS A 303 0.15 -4.52 -28.49
CA CYS A 303 0.46 -3.75 -29.69
C CYS A 303 1.34 -2.51 -29.45
N GLY A 304 1.72 -2.22 -28.20
CA GLY A 304 2.56 -1.07 -27.85
C GLY A 304 1.86 0.30 -27.89
N ALA A 305 0.61 0.37 -28.34
CA ALA A 305 -0.12 1.63 -28.43
C ALA A 305 -0.23 2.35 -27.07
N PHE A 306 -0.01 3.66 -27.05
CA PHE A 306 -0.24 4.49 -25.87
C PHE A 306 -1.73 4.50 -25.50
N LEU A 307 -2.03 4.09 -24.26
CA LEU A 307 -3.39 3.96 -23.75
C LEU A 307 -3.75 5.07 -22.77
N ILE A 308 -2.88 5.32 -21.80
CA ILE A 308 -3.10 6.35 -20.77
C ILE A 308 -1.84 7.21 -20.67
N GLU A 309 -2.02 8.50 -20.90
CA GLU A 309 -0.98 9.52 -20.80
C GLU A 309 -1.11 10.25 -19.47
N ARG A 310 -0.02 10.29 -18.71
CA ARG A 310 0.08 10.93 -17.38
C ARG A 310 1.15 12.01 -17.42
N TRP A 311 0.92 13.04 -16.61
CA TRP A 311 1.93 14.01 -16.22
C TRP A 311 1.87 14.15 -14.71
N GLY A 312 2.79 13.49 -14.01
CA GLY A 312 2.72 13.29 -12.56
C GLY A 312 1.39 12.63 -12.19
N PHE A 313 0.58 13.32 -11.38
CA PHE A 313 -0.69 12.78 -10.89
C PHE A 313 -1.92 13.14 -11.74
N THR A 314 -1.72 13.70 -12.94
CA THR A 314 -2.83 14.10 -13.83
C THR A 314 -2.88 13.23 -15.07
N ILE A 315 -4.08 12.76 -15.41
CA ILE A 315 -4.35 12.06 -16.67
C ILE A 315 -4.60 13.09 -17.77
N GLN A 316 -3.71 13.14 -18.76
CA GLN A 316 -3.86 13.98 -19.95
C GLN A 316 -4.80 13.33 -20.96
N ARG A 317 -4.62 12.02 -21.19
CA ARG A 317 -5.41 11.25 -22.15
C ARG A 317 -5.66 9.84 -21.62
N ASN A 318 -6.86 9.33 -21.84
CA ASN A 318 -7.19 7.92 -21.58
C ASN A 318 -8.02 7.39 -22.76
N ARG A 319 -7.45 6.43 -23.48
CA ARG A 319 -8.03 5.79 -24.67
C ARG A 319 -8.60 4.39 -24.36
N VAL A 320 -8.45 3.91 -23.14
CA VAL A 320 -8.96 2.58 -22.76
C VAL A 320 -10.48 2.60 -22.85
N THR A 321 -11.05 1.58 -23.49
CA THR A 321 -12.50 1.46 -23.64
C THR A 321 -13.17 1.22 -22.29
N SER A 322 -14.49 1.47 -22.21
CA SER A 322 -15.26 1.31 -20.97
C SER A 322 -15.32 -0.13 -20.45
N ASP A 323 -15.05 -1.12 -21.30
CA ASP A 323 -14.90 -2.55 -20.96
C ASP A 323 -13.44 -2.98 -20.73
N ASN A 324 -12.55 -2.01 -20.46
CA ASN A 324 -11.12 -2.22 -20.17
C ASN A 324 -10.35 -2.92 -21.30
N ARG A 325 -10.48 -2.45 -22.54
CA ARG A 325 -9.72 -2.97 -23.68
C ARG A 325 -8.89 -1.89 -24.37
N CYS A 326 -7.82 -2.35 -25.02
CA CYS A 326 -7.08 -1.53 -25.96
C CYS A 326 -7.99 -1.25 -27.17
N PRO A 327 -8.21 0.02 -27.57
CA PRO A 327 -9.03 0.35 -28.74
C PRO A 327 -8.38 -0.10 -30.07
N ASP A 328 -7.06 -0.29 -30.09
CA ASP A 328 -6.30 -0.52 -31.31
C ASP A 328 -6.16 -2.01 -31.66
N CYS A 329 -6.10 -2.91 -30.66
CA CYS A 329 -5.97 -4.36 -30.88
C CYS A 329 -6.98 -5.21 -30.09
N GLY A 330 -7.84 -4.57 -29.28
CA GLY A 330 -8.87 -5.26 -28.52
C GLY A 330 -8.37 -6.04 -27.29
N VAL A 331 -7.08 -6.16 -27.02
CA VAL A 331 -6.60 -6.94 -25.85
C VAL A 331 -7.12 -6.36 -24.54
N PRO A 332 -7.51 -7.18 -23.54
CA PRO A 332 -7.86 -6.70 -22.21
C PRO A 332 -6.70 -5.95 -21.55
N VAL A 333 -7.02 -4.80 -20.95
CA VAL A 333 -6.12 -4.00 -20.13
C VAL A 333 -6.42 -4.36 -18.68
N TYR A 334 -5.43 -4.92 -17.97
CA TYR A 334 -5.60 -5.30 -16.57
C TYR A 334 -5.98 -4.08 -15.72
N GLY A 335 -6.92 -4.23 -14.81
CA GLY A 335 -7.29 -3.18 -13.86
C GLY A 335 -8.79 -3.06 -13.58
N ILE A 336 -9.15 -2.17 -12.67
CA ILE A 336 -10.54 -1.86 -12.31
C ILE A 336 -10.92 -0.52 -12.95
N LYS A 337 -11.96 -0.53 -13.81
CA LYS A 337 -12.49 0.67 -14.50
C LYS A 337 -11.37 1.53 -15.12
N MET A 338 -10.58 0.91 -16.00
CA MET A 338 -9.45 1.54 -16.68
C MET A 338 -9.89 2.59 -17.68
N GLY A 339 -11.01 2.38 -18.37
CA GLY A 339 -11.61 3.38 -19.26
C GLY A 339 -12.55 4.33 -18.52
N LYS A 340 -12.67 5.58 -19.01
CA LYS A 340 -13.71 6.49 -18.54
C LYS A 340 -15.07 5.98 -19.03
N ARG A 341 -16.08 6.00 -18.16
CA ARG A 341 -17.47 5.95 -18.62
C ARG A 341 -17.77 7.31 -19.24
N THR A 342 -18.02 7.33 -20.55
CA THR A 342 -18.55 8.48 -21.29
C THR A 342 -19.87 8.94 -20.72
#